data_AF-A0AB36FYX4-F1
#
_entry.id   AF-A0AB36FYX4-F1
#
_cell.length_a   1.000
_cell.length_b   1.000
_cell.length_c   1.000
_cell.angle_alpha   90.00
_cell.angle_beta   90.00
_cell.angle_gamma   90.00
#
_symmetry.space_group_name_H-M   'P 1'
#
loop_
_entity.id
_entity.type
_entity.pdbx_description
1 polymer ?
#
loop_
_entity_poly.entity_id
_entity_poly.type
_entity_poly.pdbx_seq_one_letter_code
_entity_poly.pdbx_strand_id
1 'polypeptide(L)'
;MKVTINRRYTSKTCVIGKFKVLDDEEKILFECFSLERKEEGLESGKNLRIPAGVYDLKRHINSSFNDKGKKEVAGVIVLKEDDSVLNIYNNDVDFERHILIHWGNTYKDTKGCILLGLTKDNNNESVGQSRQACKEFY
;
A
#
# COMPACT_ATOMS: atom_id res chain seq x y z
N MET A 1 16.90 -6.25 -0.30
CA MET A 1 15.55 -6.17 -0.90
C MET A 1 15.08 -4.72 -0.95
N LYS A 2 14.33 -4.35 -1.99
CA LYS A 2 13.82 -2.98 -2.22
C LYS A 2 12.37 -3.02 -2.70
N VAL A 3 11.57 -2.03 -2.29
CA VAL A 3 10.22 -1.81 -2.82
C VAL A 3 10.23 -0.58 -3.71
N THR A 4 9.58 -0.65 -4.86
CA THR A 4 9.41 0.51 -5.76
C THR A 4 7.95 0.69 -6.13
N ILE A 5 7.52 1.95 -6.20
CA ILE A 5 6.22 2.32 -6.73
C ILE A 5 6.43 3.30 -7.86
N ASN A 6 5.99 2.91 -9.05
CA ASN A 6 6.01 3.76 -10.21
C ASN A 6 4.57 4.15 -10.58
N ARG A 7 4.19 5.38 -10.26
CA ARG A 7 2.87 5.97 -10.54
C ARG A 7 2.66 6.09 -12.05
N ARG A 8 1.53 5.61 -12.57
CA ARG A 8 1.28 5.50 -14.03
C ARG A 8 -0.03 6.11 -14.47
N TYR A 9 -1.11 5.87 -13.73
CA TYR A 9 -2.47 6.19 -14.16
C TYR A 9 -3.10 7.14 -13.16
N THR A 10 -3.12 8.43 -13.49
CA THR A 10 -3.81 9.45 -12.69
C THR A 10 -5.24 9.57 -13.17
N SER A 11 -6.20 9.32 -12.28
CA SER A 11 -7.64 9.43 -12.57
C SER A 11 -8.25 10.64 -11.85
N LYS A 12 -9.57 10.65 -11.67
CA LYS A 12 -10.25 11.78 -11.01
C LYS A 12 -10.00 11.78 -9.51
N THR A 13 -9.88 10.61 -8.89
CA THR A 13 -9.84 10.49 -7.43
C THR A 13 -8.56 9.84 -6.89
N CYS A 14 -7.85 9.06 -7.70
CA CYS A 14 -6.67 8.32 -7.28
C CYS A 14 -5.54 8.33 -8.32
N VAL A 15 -4.39 7.81 -7.90
CA VAL A 15 -3.29 7.44 -8.79
C VAL A 15 -3.04 5.95 -8.63
N ILE A 16 -3.05 5.23 -9.75
CA ILE A 16 -2.65 3.82 -9.81
C ILE A 16 -1.21 3.72 -10.30
N GLY A 17 -0.41 2.92 -9.61
CA GLY A 17 0.98 2.66 -9.93
C GLY A 17 1.29 1.18 -10.14
N LYS A 18 2.54 0.91 -10.51
CA LYS A 18 3.15 -0.43 -10.47
C LYS A 18 3.98 -0.55 -9.20
N PHE A 19 3.62 -1.50 -8.35
CA PHE A 19 4.33 -1.84 -7.12
C PHE A 19 5.22 -3.05 -7.40
N LYS A 20 6.51 -2.96 -7.06
CA LYS A 20 7.46 -4.06 -7.24
C LYS A 20 8.31 -4.28 -6.00
N VAL A 21 8.54 -5.55 -5.67
CA VAL A 21 9.57 -5.98 -4.71
C VAL A 21 10.74 -6.54 -5.51
N LEU A 22 11.93 -6.06 -5.19
CA LEU A 22 13.18 -6.41 -5.85
C LEU A 22 14.13 -7.05 -4.84
N ASP A 23 14.91 -8.04 -5.26
CA ASP A 23 16.06 -8.52 -4.49
C ASP A 23 17.26 -7.55 -4.62
N ASP A 24 18.42 -7.98 -4.12
CA ASP A 24 19.64 -7.16 -4.13
C ASP A 24 20.31 -7.08 -5.52
N GLU A 25 19.90 -7.94 -6.47
CA GLU A 25 20.33 -7.93 -7.87
C GLU A 25 19.31 -7.24 -8.80
N GLU A 26 18.35 -6.51 -8.22
CA GLU A 26 17.25 -5.84 -8.92
C GLU A 26 16.29 -6.77 -9.68
N LYS A 27 16.27 -8.08 -9.38
CA LYS A 27 15.30 -9.01 -9.94
C LYS A 27 13.96 -8.85 -9.25
N ILE A 28 12.88 -8.86 -10.05
CA ILE A 28 11.51 -8.76 -9.54
C ILE A 28 11.12 -10.06 -8.82
N LEU A 29 10.87 -9.95 -7.52
CA LEU A 29 10.34 -11.02 -6.67
C LEU A 29 8.81 -11.02 -6.65
N PHE A 30 8.20 -9.84 -6.72
CA PHE A 30 6.75 -9.66 -6.72
C PHE A 30 6.39 -8.37 -7.45
N GLU A 31 5.29 -8.37 -8.21
CA GLU A 31 4.72 -7.19 -8.84
C GLU A 31 3.20 -7.19 -8.76
N CYS A 32 2.63 -6.04 -8.44
CA CYS A 32 1.18 -5.80 -8.50
C CYS A 32 0.89 -4.33 -8.84
N PHE A 33 -0.39 -3.94 -8.78
CA PHE A 33 -0.79 -2.55 -8.84
C PHE A 33 -0.84 -1.93 -7.44
N SER A 34 -0.54 -0.64 -7.36
CA SER A 34 -0.82 0.19 -6.19
C SER A 34 -1.95 1.18 -6.49
N LEU A 35 -2.71 1.60 -5.47
CA LEU A 35 -3.62 2.73 -5.53
C LEU A 35 -3.34 3.68 -4.35
N GLU A 36 -3.14 4.96 -4.68
CA GLU A 36 -2.92 6.06 -3.75
C GLU A 36 -3.93 7.19 -4.00
N ARG A 37 -4.06 8.12 -3.06
CA ARG A 37 -4.88 9.34 -3.27
C ARG A 37 -4.33 10.19 -4.43
N LYS A 38 -5.23 10.90 -5.11
CA LYS A 38 -4.84 11.84 -6.18
C LYS A 38 -4.08 13.06 -5.69
N GLU A 39 -4.48 13.62 -4.56
CA GLU A 39 -3.81 14.79 -4.00
C GLU A 39 -2.63 14.35 -3.15
N GLU A 40 -1.54 15.11 -3.24
CA GLU A 40 -0.27 14.85 -2.58
C GLU A 40 -0.01 15.86 -1.46
N GLY A 41 0.68 15.44 -0.41
CA GLY A 41 1.18 16.36 0.61
C GLY A 41 1.83 15.65 1.78
N LEU A 42 2.32 16.44 2.72
CA LEU A 42 3.11 15.97 3.87
C LEU A 42 2.25 15.80 5.12
N GLU A 43 1.11 16.47 5.20
CA GLU A 43 0.36 16.61 6.43
C GLU A 43 -0.35 15.32 6.86
N SER A 44 -0.23 15.01 8.14
CA SER A 44 -0.94 13.90 8.78
C SER A 44 -2.44 14.19 8.93
N GLY A 45 -3.24 13.13 9.01
CA GLY A 45 -4.70 13.19 9.19
C GLY A 45 -5.48 13.69 7.97
N LYS A 46 -4.81 14.03 6.86
CA LYS A 46 -5.45 14.45 5.60
C LYS A 46 -5.46 13.31 4.58
N ASN A 47 -6.43 13.33 3.67
CA ASN A 47 -6.57 12.35 2.59
C ASN A 47 -5.57 12.59 1.43
N LEU A 48 -4.28 12.58 1.76
CA LEU A 48 -3.17 12.93 0.87
C LEU A 48 -2.22 11.75 0.69
N ARG A 49 -1.82 11.46 -0.55
CA ARG A 49 -0.70 10.56 -0.80
C ARG A 49 0.61 11.24 -0.40
N ILE A 50 1.63 10.43 -0.17
CA ILE A 50 2.97 10.93 0.11
C ILE A 50 3.68 11.42 -1.17
N PRO A 51 4.59 12.41 -1.08
CA PRO A 51 5.41 12.82 -2.23
C PRO A 51 6.32 11.71 -2.76
N ALA A 52 6.77 11.85 -4.01
CA ALA A 52 7.78 10.94 -4.55
C ALA A 52 9.10 11.09 -3.77
N GLY A 53 9.75 9.98 -3.45
CA GLY A 53 10.98 10.00 -2.67
C GLY A 53 11.44 8.60 -2.26
N VAL A 54 12.50 8.57 -1.45
CA VAL A 54 13.00 7.35 -0.80
C VAL A 54 12.46 7.33 0.62
N TYR A 55 11.94 6.17 1.01
CA TYR A 55 11.29 5.96 2.30
C TYR A 55 11.81 4.68 2.93
N ASP A 56 11.87 4.70 4.25
CA ASP A 56 12.15 3.53 5.06
C ASP A 56 10.86 2.72 5.28
N LEU A 57 11.02 1.41 5.45
CA LEU A 57 9.96 0.46 5.73
C LEU A 57 10.13 -0.08 7.14
N LYS A 58 9.08 0.00 7.96
CA LYS A 58 9.08 -0.59 9.30
C LYS A 58 7.73 -1.20 9.62
N ARG A 59 7.75 -2.36 10.29
CA ARG A 59 6.55 -3.06 10.75
C ARG A 59 5.84 -2.24 11.83
N HIS A 60 4.53 -2.08 11.71
CA HIS A 60 3.70 -1.36 12.69
C HIS A 60 2.84 -2.34 13.48
N ILE A 61 3.36 -2.80 14.63
CA ILE A 61 2.81 -3.89 15.44
C ILE A 61 1.45 -3.52 16.06
N ASN A 62 1.24 -2.26 16.43
CA ASN A 62 0.02 -1.79 17.10
C ASN A 62 -1.06 -1.28 16.12
N SER A 63 -1.03 -1.76 14.87
CA SER A 63 -2.05 -1.40 13.88
C SER A 63 -3.33 -2.20 14.08
N SER A 64 -4.49 -1.55 13.91
CA SER A 64 -5.77 -2.27 13.84
C SER A 64 -5.85 -3.28 12.68
N PHE A 65 -4.96 -3.18 11.68
CA PHE A 65 -4.85 -4.17 10.60
C PHE A 65 -4.23 -5.50 11.06
N ASN A 66 -3.60 -5.53 12.22
CA ASN A 66 -3.03 -6.74 12.82
C ASN A 66 -4.03 -7.48 13.72
N ASP A 67 -5.22 -6.91 13.96
CA ASP A 67 -6.29 -7.59 14.69
C ASP A 67 -6.69 -8.88 13.95
N LYS A 68 -7.00 -9.96 14.69
CA LYS A 68 -7.28 -11.29 14.09
C LYS A 68 -8.30 -11.23 12.94
N GLY A 69 -9.38 -10.48 13.10
CA GLY A 69 -10.43 -10.32 12.06
C GLY A 69 -10.01 -9.51 10.83
N LYS A 70 -8.82 -8.90 10.85
CA LYS A 70 -8.22 -8.22 9.71
C LYS A 70 -7.01 -8.97 9.15
N LYS A 71 -6.41 -9.89 9.92
CA LYS A 71 -5.42 -10.87 9.39
C LYS A 71 -6.05 -11.88 8.43
N GLU A 72 -7.32 -12.21 8.62
CA GLU A 72 -8.13 -12.98 7.67
C GLU A 72 -9.34 -12.16 7.24
N VAL A 73 -9.47 -11.90 5.94
CA VAL A 73 -10.59 -11.13 5.41
C VAL A 73 -11.29 -11.93 4.34
N ALA A 74 -12.57 -12.27 4.58
CA ALA A 74 -13.39 -13.10 3.70
C ALA A 74 -12.73 -14.44 3.32
N GLY A 75 -12.17 -15.15 4.31
CA GLY A 75 -11.51 -16.45 4.12
C GLY A 75 -10.08 -16.38 3.60
N VAL A 76 -9.52 -15.18 3.37
CA VAL A 76 -8.15 -15.00 2.89
C VAL A 76 -7.28 -14.52 4.04
N ILE A 77 -6.31 -15.35 4.45
CA ILE A 77 -5.25 -14.96 5.38
C ILE A 77 -4.31 -14.00 4.63
N VAL A 78 -4.43 -12.70 4.91
CA VAL A 78 -3.67 -11.61 4.29
C VAL A 78 -2.40 -11.26 5.06
N LEU A 79 -2.37 -11.52 6.36
CA LEU A 79 -1.21 -11.33 7.23
C LEU A 79 -1.01 -12.60 8.06
N LYS A 80 0.22 -13.11 8.08
CA LYS A 80 0.59 -14.27 8.91
C LYS A 80 0.46 -13.94 10.41
N GLU A 81 0.37 -14.97 11.24
CA GLU A 81 0.14 -14.81 12.69
C GLU A 81 1.24 -13.98 13.37
N ASP A 82 2.48 -14.15 12.94
CA ASP A 82 3.69 -13.49 13.42
C ASP A 82 4.07 -12.22 12.63
N ASP A 83 3.29 -11.85 11.59
CA ASP A 83 3.54 -10.66 10.79
C ASP A 83 2.63 -9.48 11.19
N SER A 84 3.03 -8.28 10.75
CA SER A 84 2.31 -7.03 10.93
C SER A 84 2.42 -6.12 9.72
N VAL A 85 1.43 -5.27 9.50
CA VAL A 85 1.40 -4.35 8.36
C VAL A 85 2.65 -3.44 8.30
N LEU A 86 3.17 -3.20 7.11
CA LEU A 86 4.28 -2.27 6.88
C LEU A 86 3.80 -0.82 6.88
N ASN A 87 4.58 0.04 7.53
CA ASN A 87 4.47 1.49 7.54
C ASN A 87 5.67 2.10 6.80
N ILE A 88 5.42 3.13 6.01
CA ILE A 88 6.47 3.89 5.32
C ILE A 88 6.64 5.28 5.92
N TYR A 89 7.90 5.72 6.01
CA TYR A 89 8.26 6.98 6.63
C TYR A 89 9.61 7.48 6.13
N ASN A 90 9.89 8.76 6.33
CA ASN A 90 11.21 9.37 6.15
C ASN A 90 11.28 10.66 7.00
N ASN A 91 12.25 11.53 6.75
CA ASN A 91 12.40 12.78 7.49
C ASN A 91 11.26 13.79 7.27
N ASP A 92 10.58 13.74 6.12
CA ASP A 92 9.50 14.67 5.78
C ASP A 92 8.11 14.10 6.11
N VAL A 93 8.01 12.78 6.12
CA VAL A 93 6.79 12.03 6.43
C VAL A 93 7.03 11.17 7.66
N ASP A 94 6.60 11.69 8.81
CA ASP A 94 6.76 11.03 10.10
C ASP A 94 6.13 9.63 10.13
N PHE A 95 6.74 8.72 10.89
CA PHE A 95 6.23 7.38 11.15
C PHE A 95 4.80 7.40 11.73
N GLU A 96 4.48 8.39 12.56
CA GLU A 96 3.16 8.59 13.16
C GLU A 96 2.09 9.06 12.16
N ARG A 97 2.45 9.36 10.90
CA ARG A 97 1.46 9.54 9.84
C ARG A 97 0.76 8.22 9.46
N HIS A 98 1.36 7.09 9.81
CA HIS A 98 0.83 5.75 9.57
C HIS A 98 0.43 5.52 8.10
N ILE A 99 1.39 5.71 7.19
CA ILE A 99 1.19 5.38 5.78
C ILE A 99 1.43 3.89 5.61
N LEU A 100 0.34 3.13 5.67
CA LEU A 100 0.38 1.67 5.66
C LEU A 100 0.25 1.10 4.24
N ILE A 101 0.82 -0.08 4.01
CA ILE A 101 0.60 -0.87 2.80
C ILE A 101 -0.43 -1.96 3.10
N HIS A 102 -1.66 -1.86 2.58
CA HIS A 102 -2.73 -2.80 2.95
C HIS A 102 -3.74 -3.04 1.83
N TRP A 103 -4.75 -3.88 2.11
CA TRP A 103 -5.82 -4.18 1.17
C TRP A 103 -6.92 -3.12 1.19
N GLY A 104 -7.54 -2.91 0.05
CA GLY A 104 -8.59 -1.92 -0.22
C GLY A 104 -8.66 -1.75 -1.72
N ASN A 105 -9.79 -1.28 -2.25
CA ASN A 105 -10.01 -1.30 -3.70
C ASN A 105 -10.14 0.09 -4.29
N THR A 106 -10.48 1.11 -3.49
CA THR A 106 -10.80 2.46 -3.98
C THR A 106 -10.16 3.53 -3.13
N TYR A 107 -10.17 4.78 -3.63
CA TYR A 107 -9.71 5.96 -2.91
C TYR A 107 -10.37 6.19 -1.53
N LYS A 108 -11.53 5.55 -1.27
CA LYS A 108 -12.27 5.63 0.00
C LYS A 108 -11.68 4.71 1.07
N ASP A 109 -10.96 3.67 0.65
CA ASP A 109 -10.35 2.68 1.55
C ASP A 109 -8.97 3.14 2.04
N THR A 110 -8.54 4.35 1.64
CA THR A 110 -7.26 4.94 2.04
C THR A 110 -7.44 6.40 2.46
N LYS A 111 -6.73 6.79 3.52
CA LYS A 111 -6.53 8.18 3.94
C LYS A 111 -5.12 8.70 3.58
N GLY A 112 -4.40 8.00 2.71
CA GLY A 112 -3.00 8.31 2.38
C GLY A 112 -2.11 7.06 2.29
N CYS A 113 -2.56 5.95 2.89
CA CYS A 113 -2.04 4.60 2.73
C CYS A 113 -1.97 4.16 1.25
N ILE A 114 -1.17 3.12 1.02
CA ILE A 114 -0.97 2.50 -0.29
C ILE A 114 -1.77 1.20 -0.33
N LEU A 115 -2.72 1.12 -1.26
CA LEU A 115 -3.54 -0.07 -1.46
C LEU A 115 -2.91 -0.95 -2.53
N LEU A 116 -2.85 -2.27 -2.32
CA LEU A 116 -2.36 -3.22 -3.31
C LEU A 116 -3.51 -3.92 -4.05
N GLY A 117 -3.29 -4.32 -5.31
CA GLY A 117 -4.23 -5.16 -6.06
C GLY A 117 -3.60 -5.83 -7.27
N LEU A 118 -4.08 -7.02 -7.64
CA LEU A 118 -3.56 -7.78 -8.80
C LEU A 118 -4.17 -7.30 -10.12
N THR A 119 -5.33 -6.63 -10.06
CA THR A 119 -6.00 -6.05 -11.23
C THR A 119 -6.30 -4.58 -10.99
N LYS A 120 -6.54 -3.85 -12.08
CA LYS A 120 -7.11 -2.50 -12.05
C LYS A 120 -8.31 -2.45 -12.97
N ASP A 121 -9.26 -1.57 -12.70
CA ASP A 121 -10.34 -1.30 -13.65
C ASP A 121 -9.84 -0.54 -14.90
N ASN A 122 -10.71 -0.44 -15.89
CA ASN A 122 -10.42 0.26 -17.15
C ASN A 122 -10.41 1.78 -16.98
N ASN A 123 -11.12 2.31 -15.98
CA ASN A 123 -11.25 3.74 -15.74
C ASN A 123 -10.14 4.30 -14.83
N ASN A 124 -9.28 3.42 -14.29
CA ASN A 124 -8.24 3.69 -13.31
C ASN A 124 -8.76 4.30 -11.99
N GLU A 125 -9.96 3.93 -11.56
CA GLU A 125 -10.59 4.41 -10.31
C GLU A 125 -10.55 3.36 -9.20
N SER A 126 -10.20 2.11 -9.52
CA SER A 126 -10.09 1.05 -8.54
C SER A 126 -9.06 -0.02 -8.91
N VAL A 127 -8.61 -0.73 -7.87
CA VAL A 127 -7.84 -1.98 -7.97
C VAL A 127 -8.68 -3.14 -7.44
N GLY A 128 -8.39 -4.35 -7.92
CA GLY A 128 -9.09 -5.57 -7.56
C GLY A 128 -8.15 -6.64 -7.00
N GLN A 129 -8.75 -7.67 -6.37
CA GLN A 129 -8.02 -8.78 -5.75
C GLN A 129 -6.98 -8.32 -4.71
N SER A 130 -7.29 -7.24 -3.98
CA SER A 130 -6.36 -6.60 -3.03
C SER A 130 -5.93 -7.50 -1.88
N ARG A 131 -6.83 -8.35 -1.39
CA ARG A 131 -6.53 -9.35 -0.35
C ARG A 131 -5.51 -10.38 -0.83
N GLN A 132 -5.70 -10.89 -2.05
CA GLN A 132 -4.77 -11.85 -2.64
C GLN A 132 -3.40 -11.20 -2.89
N ALA A 133 -3.37 -9.96 -3.38
CA ALA A 133 -2.12 -9.20 -3.52
C ALA A 133 -1.40 -9.04 -2.18
N CYS A 134 -2.12 -8.74 -1.09
CA CYS A 134 -1.52 -8.61 0.25
C CYS A 134 -1.04 -9.96 0.80
N LYS A 135 -1.78 -11.05 0.57
CA LYS A 135 -1.38 -12.41 0.95
C LYS A 135 -0.08 -12.85 0.26
N GLU A 136 0.12 -12.46 -1.00
CA GLU A 136 1.36 -12.76 -1.72
C GLU A 136 2.52 -11.86 -1.29
N PHE A 137 2.21 -10.64 -0.86
CA PHE A 137 3.19 -9.68 -0.38
C PHE A 137 3.71 -9.96 1.05
N TYR A 138 2.83 -10.42 1.95
CA TYR A 138 3.12 -10.66 3.38
C TYR A 138 3.39 -12.13 3.70
#